data_AF-M4S2A8-F1
#
_entry.id   AF-M4S2A8-F1
#
_cell.length_a   1.000
_cell.length_b   1.000
_cell.length_c   1.000
_cell.angle_alpha   90.00
_cell.angle_beta   90.00
_cell.angle_gamma   90.00
#
_symmetry.space_group_name_H-M   'P 1'
#
loop_
_entity.id
_entity.type
_entity.pdbx_description
1 polymer ?
#
loop_
_entity_poly.entity_id
_entity_poly.type
_entity_poly.pdbx_seq_one_letter_code
_entity_poly.pdbx_strand_id
1 'polypeptide(L)'
;MKIQTTRNVVITEQPEPDDVFVQISLLGPGDEPGLWHPRSLGYEPVSNYQAAVDWAVGMADQFAKPIYVVPLNHRDILLTGRFDPMRAAIQRMTDQERGEMRRVVVTTCCEVMRDCDDPEIRADMFDVLRKLKVTYES
;
A
#
# COMPACT_ATOMS: atom_id res chain seq x y z
N MET A 1 8.82 17.24 -0.76
CA MET A 1 8.84 18.16 -1.93
C MET A 1 7.46 18.77 -2.14
N LYS A 2 7.40 20.01 -2.67
CA LYS A 2 6.17 20.69 -3.06
C LYS A 2 6.28 21.13 -4.51
N ILE A 3 5.29 20.79 -5.34
CA ILE A 3 5.19 21.20 -6.74
C ILE A 3 4.03 22.17 -6.85
N GLN A 4 4.34 23.45 -7.06
CA GLN A 4 3.35 24.51 -7.15
C GLN A 4 2.67 24.48 -8.53
N THR A 5 1.34 24.47 -8.55
CA THR A 5 0.52 24.66 -9.76
C THR A 5 -0.09 26.06 -9.75
N THR A 6 -0.92 26.39 -10.74
CA THR A 6 -1.49 27.73 -10.92
C THR A 6 -2.30 28.19 -9.71
N ARG A 7 -3.07 27.27 -9.10
CA ARG A 7 -4.03 27.55 -8.03
C ARG A 7 -3.88 26.64 -6.82
N ASN A 8 -3.03 25.62 -6.89
CA ASN A 8 -2.88 24.63 -5.83
C ASN A 8 -1.44 24.08 -5.76
N VAL A 9 -1.24 23.00 -5.01
CA VAL A 9 0.07 22.39 -4.80
C VAL A 9 -0.05 20.88 -4.69
N VAL A 10 0.90 20.18 -5.31
CA VAL A 10 1.12 18.75 -5.08
C VAL A 10 2.22 18.59 -4.04
N ILE A 11 1.97 17.77 -3.02
CA ILE A 11 2.93 17.45 -1.97
C ILE A 11 3.40 16.01 -2.20
N THR A 12 4.69 15.81 -2.34
CA THR A 12 5.26 14.50 -2.65
C THR A 12 6.66 14.33 -2.08
N GLU A 13 7.18 13.12 -2.04
CA GLU A 13 8.55 12.77 -1.64
C GLU A 13 9.21 11.99 -2.77
N GLN A 14 10.54 12.03 -2.86
CA GLN A 14 11.26 11.24 -3.85
C GLN A 14 11.27 9.77 -3.38
N PRO A 15 11.03 8.80 -4.26
CA PRO A 15 11.10 7.39 -3.88
C PRO A 15 12.48 7.01 -3.35
N GLU A 16 12.50 6.26 -2.25
CA GLU A 16 13.66 5.59 -1.71
C GLU A 16 13.82 4.18 -2.31
N PRO A 17 15.01 3.57 -2.26
CA PRO A 17 15.25 2.26 -2.88
C PRO A 17 14.37 1.11 -2.38
N ASP A 18 13.80 1.22 -1.17
CA ASP A 18 12.95 0.21 -0.56
C ASP A 18 11.45 0.52 -0.67
N ASP A 19 11.08 1.64 -1.30
CA ASP A 19 9.70 1.93 -1.63
C ASP A 19 9.18 0.94 -2.65
N VAL A 20 7.95 0.47 -2.44
CA VAL A 20 7.32 -0.58 -3.24
C VAL A 20 6.01 -0.13 -3.86
N PHE A 21 5.35 0.86 -3.25
CA PHE A 21 4.11 1.43 -3.75
C PHE A 21 4.20 2.94 -3.87
N VAL A 22 3.36 3.52 -4.73
CA VAL A 22 3.00 4.93 -4.68
C VAL A 22 1.51 5.04 -4.40
N GLN A 23 1.15 6.02 -3.58
CA GLN A 23 -0.23 6.31 -3.27
C GLN A 23 -0.55 7.76 -3.56
N ILE A 24 -1.72 7.97 -4.14
CA ILE A 24 -2.35 9.29 -4.24
C ILE A 24 -3.42 9.43 -3.16
N SER A 25 -3.35 10.51 -2.40
CA SER A 25 -4.36 10.87 -1.39
C SER A 25 -4.93 12.26 -1.64
N LEU A 26 -6.26 12.35 -1.59
CA LEU A 26 -7.02 13.60 -1.63
C LEU A 26 -7.53 13.91 -0.22
N LEU A 27 -7.59 15.20 0.15
CA LEU A 27 -8.23 15.59 1.40
C LEU A 27 -9.74 15.73 1.20
N GLY A 28 -10.50 14.88 1.87
CA GLY A 28 -11.96 14.97 1.96
C GLY A 28 -12.43 15.46 3.33
N PRO A 29 -13.66 15.97 3.45
CA PRO A 29 -14.25 16.28 4.75
C PRO A 29 -14.30 15.01 5.62
N GLY A 30 -13.96 15.19 6.90
CA GLY A 30 -14.09 14.16 7.91
C GLY A 30 -15.48 14.09 8.53
N ASP A 31 -15.64 13.20 9.51
CA ASP A 31 -16.92 12.96 10.17
C ASP A 31 -17.32 14.14 11.09
N GLU A 32 -16.34 14.92 11.55
CA GLU A 32 -16.56 16.15 12.31
C GLU A 32 -16.36 17.40 11.42
N PRO A 33 -17.21 18.43 11.55
CA PRO A 33 -17.07 19.68 10.82
C PRO A 33 -15.71 20.33 11.02
N GLY A 34 -15.01 20.62 9.92
CA GLY A 34 -13.69 21.27 9.94
C GLY A 34 -12.50 20.31 9.99
N LEU A 35 -12.73 19.02 10.26
CA LEU A 35 -11.70 18.00 10.10
C LEU A 35 -11.59 17.58 8.63
N TRP A 36 -10.35 17.36 8.19
CA TRP A 36 -10.04 16.85 6.86
C TRP A 36 -9.28 15.55 7.01
N HIS A 37 -9.70 14.53 6.28
CA HIS A 37 -9.04 13.24 6.28
C HIS A 37 -8.49 12.90 4.90
N PRO A 38 -7.29 12.31 4.84
CA PRO A 38 -6.79 11.75 3.60
C PRO A 38 -7.68 10.58 3.15
N ARG A 39 -8.04 10.60 1.87
CA ARG A 39 -8.75 9.53 1.17
C ARG A 39 -7.85 9.04 0.06
N SER A 40 -7.44 7.78 0.14
CA SER A 40 -6.60 7.16 -0.87
C SER A 40 -7.41 6.82 -2.11
N LEU A 41 -6.84 7.08 -3.29
CA LEU A 41 -7.40 6.64 -4.57
C LEU A 41 -6.97 5.21 -4.94
N GLY A 42 -6.17 4.55 -4.12
CA GLY A 42 -5.55 3.25 -4.40
C GLY A 42 -4.04 3.26 -4.18
N TYR A 43 -3.43 2.08 -4.31
CA TYR A 43 -1.97 1.87 -4.32
C TYR A 43 -1.57 1.35 -5.69
N GLU A 44 -0.53 1.93 -6.25
CA GLU A 44 0.10 1.50 -7.50
C GLU A 44 1.55 1.07 -7.22
N PRO A 45 2.18 0.25 -8.08
CA PRO A 45 3.62 -0.02 -7.98
C PRO A 45 4.45 1.27 -7.97
N VAL A 46 5.53 1.33 -7.21
CA VAL A 46 6.41 2.52 -7.15
C VAL A 46 6.99 2.91 -8.51
N SER A 47 7.11 1.95 -9.45
CA SER A 47 7.52 2.21 -10.83
C SER A 47 6.59 3.19 -11.57
N ASN A 48 5.34 3.33 -11.11
CA ASN A 48 4.37 4.29 -11.62
C ASN A 48 4.44 5.66 -10.93
N TYR A 49 5.45 5.91 -10.07
CA TYR A 49 5.58 7.15 -9.30
C TYR A 49 5.49 8.42 -10.17
N GLN A 50 6.26 8.50 -11.24
CA GLN A 50 6.27 9.70 -12.07
C GLN A 50 4.91 9.93 -12.75
N ALA A 51 4.26 8.86 -13.23
CA ALA A 51 2.92 8.95 -13.79
C ALA A 51 1.89 9.43 -12.76
N ALA A 52 2.02 9.01 -11.50
CA ALA A 52 1.18 9.48 -10.40
C ALA A 52 1.41 10.97 -10.09
N VAL A 53 2.67 11.43 -10.10
CA VAL A 53 3.02 12.85 -9.94
C VAL A 53 2.45 13.69 -11.08
N ASP A 54 2.64 13.25 -12.33
CA ASP A 54 2.19 13.98 -13.52
C ASP A 54 0.66 14.12 -13.54
N TRP A 55 -0.05 13.03 -13.21
CA TRP A 55 -1.50 13.06 -13.03
C TRP A 55 -1.92 14.04 -11.94
N ALA A 56 -1.26 14.00 -10.77
CA ALA A 56 -1.59 14.87 -9.65
C ALA A 56 -1.37 16.33 -10.00
N VAL A 57 -0.29 16.67 -10.71
CA VAL A 57 -0.02 18.02 -11.19
C VAL A 57 -1.09 18.48 -12.18
N GLY A 58 -1.50 17.62 -13.12
CA GLY A 58 -2.56 17.92 -14.08
C GLY A 58 -3.93 18.15 -13.44
N MET A 59 -4.17 17.56 -12.27
CA MET A 59 -5.44 17.63 -11.55
C MET A 59 -5.47 18.68 -10.43
N ALA A 60 -4.32 19.08 -9.89
CA ALA A 60 -4.26 19.87 -8.67
C ALA A 60 -5.10 21.15 -8.71
N ASP A 61 -5.12 21.86 -9.83
CA ASP A 61 -5.86 23.12 -9.98
C ASP A 61 -7.40 22.95 -9.96
N GLN A 62 -7.90 21.71 -10.08
CA GLN A 62 -9.33 21.38 -10.00
C GLN A 62 -9.80 21.13 -8.57
N PHE A 63 -8.87 20.98 -7.61
CA PHE A 63 -9.18 20.71 -6.21
C PHE A 63 -8.98 21.93 -5.33
N ALA A 64 -9.78 22.03 -4.26
CA ALA A 64 -9.66 23.10 -3.27
C ALA A 64 -8.53 22.87 -2.24
N LYS A 65 -7.94 21.67 -2.22
CA LYS A 65 -6.93 21.23 -1.26
C LYS A 65 -5.76 20.55 -1.98
N PRO A 66 -4.55 20.56 -1.40
CA PRO A 66 -3.40 19.88 -1.97
C PRO A 66 -3.66 18.40 -2.26
N ILE A 67 -3.01 17.89 -3.30
CA ILE A 67 -2.94 16.46 -3.60
C ILE A 67 -1.64 15.91 -3.02
N TYR A 68 -1.70 14.76 -2.35
CA TYR A 68 -0.53 14.09 -1.80
C TYR A 68 -0.17 12.88 -2.66
N VAL A 69 1.08 12.79 -3.09
CA VAL A 69 1.63 11.64 -3.81
C VAL A 69 2.78 11.07 -2.98
N VAL A 70 2.55 9.94 -2.32
CA VAL A 70 3.45 9.42 -1.28
C VAL A 70 3.96 8.07 -1.73
N PRO A 71 5.27 7.92 -2.03
CA PRO A 71 5.89 6.60 -2.14
C PRO A 71 5.94 5.95 -0.75
N LEU A 72 5.79 4.63 -0.70
CA LEU A 72 5.66 3.87 0.54
C LEU A 72 6.45 2.57 0.45
N ASN A 73 7.21 2.28 1.49
CA ASN A 73 7.84 0.99 1.70
C ASN A 73 6.96 0.07 2.59
N HIS A 74 7.37 -1.18 2.74
CA HIS A 74 6.65 -2.14 3.59
C HIS A 74 6.61 -1.73 5.07
N ARG A 75 7.61 -1.01 5.56
CA ARG A 75 7.66 -0.56 6.95
C ARG A 75 6.66 0.57 7.20
N ASP A 76 6.46 1.49 6.27
CA ASP A 76 5.46 2.57 6.40
C ASP A 76 4.05 2.01 6.47
N ILE A 77 3.78 0.95 5.70
CA ILE A 77 2.53 0.20 5.77
C ILE A 77 2.36 -0.46 7.13
N LEU A 78 3.44 -0.97 7.73
CA LEU A 78 3.35 -1.68 9.01
C LEU A 78 3.43 -0.76 10.23
N LEU A 79 4.08 0.40 10.15
CA LEU A 79 4.46 1.20 11.33
C LEU A 79 3.70 2.52 11.43
N THR A 80 2.92 2.89 10.42
CA THR A 80 2.01 4.03 10.54
C THR A 80 0.70 3.59 11.19
N GLY A 81 0.13 4.44 12.05
CA GLY A 81 -1.18 4.19 12.68
C GLY A 81 -2.34 4.08 11.68
N ARG A 82 -2.06 4.35 10.40
CA ARG A 82 -2.95 4.14 9.27
C ARG A 82 -3.49 2.71 9.18
N PHE A 83 -2.66 1.73 9.50
CA PHE A 83 -3.05 0.32 9.45
C PHE A 83 -3.45 -0.21 10.84
N ASP A 84 -3.55 0.64 11.85
CA ASP A 84 -4.03 0.25 13.18
C ASP A 84 -5.42 -0.39 13.16
N PRO A 85 -6.40 0.06 12.34
CA PRO A 85 -7.68 -0.63 12.25
C PRO A 85 -7.52 -2.07 11.73
N MET A 86 -6.66 -2.29 10.75
CA MET A 86 -6.38 -3.62 10.20
C MET A 86 -5.60 -4.47 11.20
N ARG A 87 -4.58 -3.90 11.86
CA ARG A 87 -3.83 -4.54 12.95
C ARG A 87 -4.76 -4.95 14.08
N ALA A 88 -5.67 -4.06 14.51
CA ALA A 88 -6.63 -4.32 15.57
C ALA A 88 -7.63 -5.41 15.16
N ALA A 89 -8.07 -5.44 13.90
CA ALA A 89 -8.90 -6.52 13.37
C ALA A 89 -8.16 -7.86 13.41
N ILE A 90 -6.91 -7.92 12.94
CA ILE A 90 -6.07 -9.13 12.98
C ILE A 90 -5.84 -9.60 14.42
N GLN A 91 -5.56 -8.69 15.35
CA GLN A 91 -5.37 -9.00 16.77
C GLN A 91 -6.63 -9.58 17.43
N ARG A 92 -7.81 -9.19 16.95
CA ARG A 92 -9.11 -9.65 17.48
C ARG A 92 -9.62 -10.94 16.85
N MET A 93 -8.94 -11.45 15.81
CA MET A 93 -9.33 -12.72 15.20
C MET A 93 -9.32 -13.85 16.23
N THR A 94 -10.28 -14.75 16.13
CA THR A 94 -10.29 -16.04 16.81
C THR A 94 -9.25 -16.98 16.21
N ASP A 95 -8.97 -18.10 16.87
CA ASP A 95 -8.11 -19.15 16.29
C ASP A 95 -8.68 -19.72 14.98
N GLN A 96 -10.01 -19.81 14.87
CA GLN A 96 -10.69 -20.26 13.66
C GLN A 96 -10.44 -19.29 12.49
N GLU A 97 -10.69 -17.99 12.70
CA GLU A 97 -10.46 -16.96 11.68
C GLU A 97 -8.98 -16.86 11.29
N ARG A 98 -8.07 -17.01 12.25
CA ARG A 98 -6.63 -17.11 11.96
C ARG A 98 -6.30 -18.33 11.10
N GLY A 99 -6.93 -19.47 11.38
CA GLY A 99 -6.78 -20.70 10.59
C GLY A 99 -7.26 -20.53 9.16
N GLU A 100 -8.40 -19.87 8.97
CA GLU A 100 -8.96 -19.55 7.65
C GLU A 100 -8.08 -18.57 6.87
N MET A 101 -7.64 -17.48 7.51
CA MET A 101 -6.70 -16.53 6.91
C MET A 101 -5.40 -17.23 6.49
N ARG A 102 -4.84 -18.08 7.37
CA ARG A 102 -3.65 -18.88 7.04
C ARG A 102 -3.91 -19.77 5.83
N ARG A 103 -5.04 -20.47 5.76
CA ARG A 103 -5.40 -21.34 4.63
C ARG A 103 -5.44 -20.57 3.32
N VAL A 104 -6.04 -19.38 3.31
CA VAL A 104 -6.09 -18.51 2.12
C VAL A 104 -4.68 -18.12 1.70
N VAL A 105 -3.85 -17.61 2.60
CA VAL A 105 -2.47 -17.20 2.29
C VAL A 105 -1.66 -18.37 1.70
N VAL A 106 -1.74 -19.55 2.32
CA VAL A 106 -1.03 -20.75 1.83
C VAL A 106 -1.51 -21.15 0.44
N THR A 107 -2.82 -21.15 0.20
CA THR A 107 -3.40 -21.49 -1.10
C THR A 107 -2.90 -20.53 -2.18
N THR A 108 -2.95 -19.23 -1.92
CA THR A 108 -2.47 -18.20 -2.85
C THR A 108 -0.98 -18.33 -3.14
N CYS A 109 -0.13 -18.55 -2.13
CA CYS A 109 1.30 -18.77 -2.37
C CYS A 109 1.55 -20.01 -3.25
N CYS A 110 0.81 -21.11 -3.02
CA CYS A 110 0.90 -22.31 -3.85
C CYS A 110 0.42 -22.07 -5.29
N GLU A 111 -0.65 -21.30 -5.50
CA GLU A 111 -1.14 -20.91 -6.82
C GLU A 111 -0.11 -20.07 -7.57
N VAL A 112 0.48 -19.06 -6.92
CA VAL A 112 1.53 -18.24 -7.52
C VAL A 112 2.76 -19.07 -7.87
N MET A 113 3.21 -19.98 -6.99
CA MET A 113 4.33 -20.88 -7.31
C MET A 113 4.04 -21.78 -8.52
N ARG A 114 2.77 -22.13 -8.78
CA ARG A 114 2.38 -22.98 -9.90
C ARG A 114 2.21 -22.21 -11.21
N ASP A 115 1.59 -21.04 -11.14
CA ASP A 115 1.07 -20.33 -12.32
C ASP A 115 1.88 -19.08 -12.71
N CYS A 116 2.75 -18.57 -11.84
CA CYS A 116 3.56 -17.39 -12.13
C CYS A 116 4.84 -17.76 -12.90
N ASP A 117 5.05 -17.13 -14.06
CA ASP A 117 6.23 -17.36 -14.90
C ASP A 117 7.51 -16.73 -14.33
N ASP A 118 7.38 -15.69 -13.50
CA ASP A 118 8.50 -14.96 -12.91
C ASP A 118 9.20 -15.80 -11.81
N PRO A 119 10.48 -16.20 -12.01
CA PRO A 119 11.20 -17.03 -11.06
C PRO A 119 11.49 -16.34 -9.73
N GLU A 120 11.64 -15.01 -9.69
CA GLU A 120 11.91 -14.27 -8.46
C GLU A 120 10.65 -14.22 -7.59
N ILE A 121 9.50 -13.92 -8.19
CA ILE A 121 8.20 -13.93 -7.50
C ILE A 121 7.89 -15.32 -6.93
N ARG A 122 8.19 -16.40 -7.66
CA ARG A 122 8.02 -17.77 -7.15
C ARG A 122 8.92 -18.04 -5.94
N ALA A 123 10.18 -17.58 -5.98
CA ALA A 123 11.11 -17.75 -4.87
C ALA A 123 10.62 -17.02 -3.61
N ASP A 124 10.12 -15.79 -3.76
CA ASP A 124 9.54 -15.02 -2.66
C ASP A 124 8.35 -15.74 -2.01
N MET A 125 7.44 -16.32 -2.82
CA MET A 125 6.30 -17.07 -2.29
C MET A 125 6.74 -18.36 -1.57
N PHE A 126 7.77 -19.04 -2.07
CA PHE A 126 8.35 -20.18 -1.37
C PHE A 126 8.89 -19.79 0.01
N ASP A 127 9.58 -18.65 0.09
CA ASP A 127 10.09 -18.13 1.36
C ASP A 127 8.97 -17.74 2.34
N VAL A 128 7.84 -17.22 1.85
CA VAL A 128 6.65 -16.99 2.68
C VAL A 128 6.11 -18.31 3.24
N LEU A 129 5.98 -19.35 2.42
CA LEU A 129 5.52 -20.67 2.88
C LEU A 129 6.46 -21.28 3.93
N ARG A 130 7.77 -21.09 3.78
CA ARG A 130 8.77 -21.50 4.77
C ARG A 130 8.64 -20.73 6.08
N LYS A 131 8.48 -19.40 6.03
CA LYS A 131 8.21 -18.56 7.22
C LYS A 131 6.92 -18.97 7.94
N LEU A 132 5.92 -19.41 7.17
CA LEU A 132 4.68 -19.96 7.70
C LEU A 132 4.83 -21.39 8.23
N LYS A 133 5.99 -22.06 8.06
CA LYS A 133 6.23 -23.46 8.44
C LYS A 133 5.28 -24.45 7.75
N VAL A 134 4.97 -24.18 6.49
CA VAL A 134 4.16 -25.08 5.63
C VAL A 134 5.07 -26.09 4.92
N THR A 135 6.23 -25.62 4.48
CA THR A 135 7.31 -26.44 3.96
C THR A 135 8.42 -26.51 5.01
N TYR A 136 9.04 -27.67 5.15
CA TYR A 136 10.26 -27.83 5.92
C TYR A 136 11.43 -27.86 4.94
N GLU A 137 12.58 -27.31 5.34
CA GLU A 137 13.84 -27.76 4.75
C GLU A 137 13.98 -29.25 5.07
N SER A 138 14.21 -30.05 4.03
CA SER A 138 14.66 -31.45 4.15
C SER A 138 16.11 -31.51 4.57
#